data_AF-A0A6I4IKX2-F1
#
_entry.id   AF-A0A6I4IKX2-F1
#
_cell.length_a   1.000
_cell.length_b   1.000
_cell.length_c   1.000
_cell.angle_alpha   90.00
_cell.angle_beta   90.00
_cell.angle_gamma   90.00
#
_symmetry.space_group_name_H-M   'P 1'
#
loop_
_entity.id
_entity.type
_entity.pdbx_description
1 polymer ?
#
loop_
_entity_poly.entity_id
_entity_poly.type
_entity_poly.pdbx_seq_one_letter_code
_entity_poly.pdbx_strand_id
1 'polypeptide(L)' 'MAKVYKVRDEEVEAIKEALMKFVIDKKVLMKESDVVHALIKYHLKNLKSDEVVRYREEVLGKDD' A
#
# COMPACT_ATOMS: atom_id res chain seq x y z
N MET A 1 -7.56 -19.05 7.20
CA MET A 1 -7.56 -18.73 5.75
C MET A 1 -7.00 -17.34 5.56
N ALA A 2 -6.08 -17.16 4.62
CA ALA A 2 -5.68 -15.81 4.21
C ALA A 2 -6.81 -15.19 3.38
N LYS A 3 -7.23 -13.97 3.72
CA LYS A 3 -8.14 -13.19 2.86
C LYS A 3 -7.32 -12.59 1.73
N VAL A 4 -7.75 -12.80 0.50
CA VAL A 4 -7.11 -12.22 -0.69
C VAL A 4 -7.75 -10.86 -0.96
N TYR A 5 -6.93 -9.82 -0.93
CA TYR A 5 -7.33 -8.46 -1.31
C TYR A 5 -6.63 -8.12 -2.62
N LYS A 6 -7.39 -7.64 -3.61
CA LYS A 6 -6.81 -7.10 -4.83
C LYS A 6 -6.39 -5.65 -4.59
N VAL A 7 -5.13 -5.37 -4.87
CA VAL A 7 -4.58 -4.00 -4.92
C VAL A 7 -4.85 -3.46 -6.33
N ARG A 8 -5.17 -2.17 -6.46
CA ARG A 8 -5.43 -1.56 -7.79
C ARG A 8 -4.13 -1.43 -8.56
N ASP A 9 -4.24 -1.35 -9.88
CA ASP A 9 -3.09 -1.30 -10.78
C ASP A 9 -2.16 -0.11 -10.47
N GLU A 10 -2.71 1.07 -10.17
CA GLU A 10 -1.92 2.26 -9.80
C GLU A 10 -1.12 2.05 -8.50
N GLU A 11 -1.75 1.44 -7.50
CA GLU A 11 -1.14 1.14 -6.20
C GLU A 11 -0.05 0.06 -6.36
N VAL A 12 -0.24 -0.91 -7.26
CA VAL A 12 0.76 -1.93 -7.61
C VAL A 12 2.00 -1.30 -8.24
N GLU A 13 1.84 -0.39 -9.20
CA GLU A 13 2.98 0.29 -9.82
C GLU A 13 3.73 1.17 -8.82
N ALA A 14 3.02 1.86 -7.92
CA ALA A 14 3.65 2.62 -6.83
C ALA A 14 4.47 1.72 -5.88
N ILE A 15 3.97 0.51 -5.56
CA ILE A 15 4.70 -0.47 -4.75
C ILE A 15 5.97 -0.94 -5.47
N LYS A 16 5.91 -1.20 -6.78
CA LYS A 16 7.09 -1.59 -7.59
C LYS A 16 8.15 -0.50 -7.62
N GLU A 17 7.74 0.75 -7.84
CA GLU A 17 8.67 1.88 -7.86
C GLU A 17 9.35 2.08 -6.49
N ALA A 18 8.58 1.99 -5.41
CA ALA A 18 9.10 2.06 -4.05
C ALA A 18 10.09 0.90 -3.77
N LEU A 19 9.74 -0.32 -4.17
CA LEU A 19 10.61 -1.48 -4.04
C LEU A 19 11.96 -1.26 -4.76
N MET A 20 11.93 -0.80 -6.01
CA MET A 20 13.16 -0.51 -6.76
C MET A 20 14.04 0.52 -6.03
N LYS A 21 13.45 1.61 -5.54
CA LYS A 21 14.16 2.63 -4.76
C LYS A 21 14.79 2.04 -3.50
N PHE A 22 14.09 1.18 -2.77
CA PHE A 22 14.59 0.56 -1.54
C PHE A 22 15.73 -0.43 -1.79
N VAL A 23 15.63 -1.24 -2.85
CA VAL A 23 16.69 -2.18 -3.25
C VAL A 23 17.95 -1.41 -3.63
N ILE A 24 17.82 -0.29 -4.36
CA ILE A 24 18.96 0.57 -4.72
C ILE A 24 19.61 1.19 -3.48
N ASP A 25 18.80 1.79 -2.59
CA ASP A 25 19.29 2.48 -1.38
C ASP A 25 19.99 1.52 -0.41
N LYS A 26 19.36 0.37 -0.13
CA LYS A 26 19.86 -0.58 0.87
C LYS A 26 20.78 -1.65 0.31
N LYS A 27 20.86 -1.80 -1.02
CA LYS A 27 21.58 -2.90 -1.70
C LYS A 27 21.16 -4.29 -1.21
N VAL A 28 19.91 -4.41 -0.77
CA VAL A 28 19.31 -5.64 -0.26
C VAL A 28 18.13 -5.99 -1.14
N LEU A 29 18.08 -7.23 -1.61
CA LEU A 29 16.93 -7.75 -2.34
C LEU A 29 15.73 -7.86 -1.39
N MET A 30 14.63 -7.24 -1.77
CA MET A 30 13.36 -7.25 -1.04
C MET A 30 12.26 -7.75 -1.97
N LYS A 31 11.16 -8.24 -1.42
CA LYS A 31 9.97 -8.63 -2.18
C LYS A 31 8.91 -7.54 -2.11
N GLU A 32 8.02 -7.50 -3.10
CA GLU A 32 6.83 -6.63 -3.05
C GLU A 32 6.00 -6.89 -1.78
N SER A 33 5.88 -8.15 -1.37
CA SER A 33 5.20 -8.53 -0.13
C SER A 33 5.80 -7.88 1.11
N ASP A 34 7.13 -7.66 1.13
CA ASP A 34 7.79 -7.04 2.28
C ASP A 34 7.42 -5.56 2.38
N VAL A 35 7.31 -4.88 1.24
CA VAL A 35 6.85 -3.48 1.16
C VAL A 35 5.40 -3.39 1.62
N VAL A 36 4.51 -4.25 1.13
CA VAL A 36 3.10 -4.28 1.53
C VAL A 36 2.95 -4.56 3.03
N HIS A 37 3.67 -5.57 3.55
CA HIS A 37 3.62 -5.90 4.97
C HIS A 37 4.18 -4.77 5.84
N ALA A 38 5.24 -4.09 5.40
CA ALA A 38 5.80 -2.94 6.11
C ALA A 38 4.80 -1.78 6.14
N LEU A 39 4.15 -1.46 5.01
CA LEU A 39 3.11 -0.44 4.93
C LEU A 39 1.99 -0.73 5.94
N ILE A 40 1.45 -1.94 5.93
CA ILE A 40 0.39 -2.33 6.87
C ILE A 40 0.89 -2.24 8.31
N LYS A 41 2.04 -2.86 8.63
CA LYS A 41 2.52 -2.95 10.01
C LYS A 41 2.84 -1.58 10.63
N TYR A 42 3.41 -0.67 9.84
CA TYR A 42 3.88 0.62 10.35
C TYR A 42 2.88 1.76 10.17
N HIS A 43 2.03 1.72 9.13
CA HIS A 43 1.08 2.81 8.85
C HIS A 43 -0.35 2.51 9.29
N LEU A 44 -0.79 1.24 9.35
CA LEU A 44 -2.18 0.92 9.73
C LEU A 44 -2.55 1.45 11.13
N LYS A 45 -1.60 1.42 12.07
CA LYS A 45 -1.79 1.96 13.43
C LYS A 45 -2.06 3.47 13.48
N ASN A 46 -1.66 4.19 12.42
CA ASN A 46 -1.79 5.64 12.32
C ASN A 46 -2.92 6.06 11.36
N LEU A 47 -3.54 5.10 10.66
CA LEU A 47 -4.59 5.36 9.69
C LEU A 47 -5.85 5.84 10.42
N LYS A 48 -6.33 7.03 10.06
CA LYS A 48 -7.55 7.61 10.63
C LYS A 48 -8.77 7.21 9.81
N SER A 49 -9.93 7.15 10.47
CA SER A 49 -11.22 6.91 9.81
C SER A 49 -11.47 7.90 8.68
N ASP A 50 -11.14 9.18 8.90
CA ASP A 50 -11.40 10.26 7.95
C ASP A 50 -10.57 10.10 6.66
N GLU A 51 -9.37 9.53 6.76
CA GLU A 51 -8.53 9.24 5.61
C GLU A 51 -9.12 8.08 4.78
N VAL A 52 -9.73 7.10 5.44
CA VAL A 52 -10.44 6.00 4.77
C VAL A 52 -11.69 6.52 4.06
N VAL A 53 -12.47 7.41 4.70
CA VAL A 53 -13.64 8.03 4.08
C VAL A 53 -13.23 8.84 2.85
N ARG A 54 -12.20 9.68 2.97
CA ARG A 54 -11.69 10.45 1.85
C ARG A 54 -11.22 9.56 0.69
N TYR A 55 -10.52 8.47 0.97
CA TYR A 55 -10.14 7.50 -0.07
C TYR A 55 -11.37 6.90 -0.77
N ARG A 56 -12.45 6.63 -0.03
CA ARG A 56 -13.70 6.12 -0.61
C ARG A 56 -14.34 7.14 -1.56
N GLU A 57 -14.33 8.41 -1.20
CA GLU A 57 -14.88 9.50 -2.01
C GLU A 57 -13.99 9.76 -3.24
N GLU A 58 -12.71 10.07 -3.02
CA GLU A 58 -11.80 10.57 -4.07
C GLU A 58 -11.35 9.47 -5.05
N VAL A 59 -11.12 8.24 -4.56
CA VAL A 59 -10.54 7.16 -5.38
C VAL A 59 -11.61 6.16 -5.80
N LEU A 60 -12.60 5.86 -4.95
CA LEU A 60 -13.64 4.89 -5.30
C LEU A 60 -14.85 5.54 -5.95
N GLY A 61 -14.97 6.87 -5.89
CA GLY A 61 -16.17 7.59 -6.33
C GLY A 61 -17.42 7.12 -5.59
N LYS A 62 -17.25 6.64 -4.35
CA LYS A 62 -18.34 6.15 -3.51
C LYS A 62 -18.66 7.19 -2.45
N ASP A 63 -19.51 8.13 -2.85
CA ASP A 63 -20.29 8.95 -1.93
C ASP A 63 -21.41 8.05 -1.38
N ASP A 64 -21.29 7.58 -0.14
CA ASP A 64 -22.49 7.10 0.58
C ASP A 64 -23.26 8.31 1.13
#